data_AF-A0A7R9W9K6-F1
#
_entry.id   AF-A0A7R9W9K6-F1
#
_cell.length_a   1.000
_cell.length_b   1.000
_cell.length_c   1.000
_cell.angle_alpha   90.00
_cell.angle_beta   90.00
_cell.angle_gamma   90.00
#
_symmetry.space_group_name_H-M   'P 1'
#
loop_
_entity.id
_entity.type
_entity.pdbx_description
1 polymer ?
#
loop_
_entity_poly.entity_id
_entity_poly.type
_entity_poly.pdbx_seq_one_letter_code
_entity_poly.pdbx_strand_id
1 'polypeptide(L)'
;MGIKGLAKLLSDEAPECIREVPLSSLQGRKVAIDASMAIYQFLIAVRSGGPNSAAAMLTNADGETTSHIQGMFNRTIRFMTEGIRPAFVFDGKPPQFKSGELTKRREKREKAEAALKSAKEEGNVEEQDKQSKRLVRAGTKENEDC
;
A
#
# COMPACT_ATOMS: atom_id res chain seq x y z
N MET A 1 2.60 -9.24 2.97
CA MET A 1 2.07 -9.15 4.35
C MET A 1 0.98 -10.18 4.51
N GLY A 2 0.70 -10.63 5.75
CA GLY A 2 -0.32 -11.66 6.00
C GLY A 2 0.19 -13.09 5.85
N ILE A 3 -0.74 -14.02 5.70
CA ILE A 3 -0.50 -15.46 5.66
C ILE A 3 -0.30 -15.89 4.20
N LYS A 4 0.90 -16.38 3.87
CA LYS A 4 1.24 -16.79 2.50
C LYS A 4 0.35 -17.95 2.06
N GLY A 5 -0.33 -17.79 0.92
CA GLY A 5 -1.13 -18.85 0.29
C GLY A 5 -2.55 -19.02 0.83
N LEU A 6 -2.93 -18.30 1.90
CA LEU A 6 -4.24 -18.48 2.54
C LEU A 6 -5.41 -18.22 1.58
N ALA A 7 -5.37 -17.15 0.80
CA ALA A 7 -6.45 -16.84 -0.14
C ALA A 7 -6.67 -17.95 -1.18
N LYS A 8 -5.57 -18.47 -1.76
CA LYS A 8 -5.64 -19.59 -2.72
C LYS A 8 -6.20 -20.84 -2.04
N LEU A 9 -5.71 -21.19 -0.85
CA LEU A 9 -6.19 -22.34 -0.10
C LEU A 9 -7.71 -22.25 0.16
N LEU A 10 -8.21 -21.09 0.59
CA LEU A 10 -9.64 -20.91 0.83
C LEU A 10 -10.47 -21.00 -0.45
N SER A 11 -9.96 -20.46 -1.57
CA SER A 11 -10.64 -20.60 -2.86
C SER A 11 -10.70 -22.04 -3.35
N ASP A 12 -9.66 -22.83 -3.11
CA ASP A 12 -9.57 -24.22 -3.58
C ASP A 12 -10.37 -25.18 -2.66
N GLU A 13 -10.27 -25.02 -1.33
CA GLU A 13 -10.73 -26.02 -0.35
C GLU A 13 -11.99 -25.61 0.43
N ALA A 14 -12.33 -24.32 0.49
CA ALA A 14 -13.50 -23.82 1.23
C ALA A 14 -14.18 -22.63 0.52
N PRO A 15 -14.56 -22.75 -0.76
CA PRO A 15 -15.04 -21.62 -1.57
C PRO A 15 -16.29 -20.95 -0.99
N GLU A 16 -17.10 -21.66 -0.21
CA GLU A 16 -18.31 -21.15 0.44
C GLU A 16 -18.05 -20.08 1.52
N CYS A 17 -16.81 -19.99 2.02
CA CYS A 17 -16.41 -18.95 2.97
C CYS A 17 -16.10 -17.60 2.29
N ILE A 18 -16.04 -17.56 0.95
CA ILE A 18 -15.77 -16.36 0.16
C ILE A 18 -17.08 -15.90 -0.50
N ARG A 19 -17.39 -14.61 -0.38
CA ARG A 19 -18.54 -14.00 -1.06
C ARG A 19 -18.13 -12.71 -1.71
N GLU A 20 -18.44 -12.59 -3.00
CA GLU A 20 -18.36 -11.33 -3.72
C GLU A 20 -19.70 -10.60 -3.58
N VAL A 21 -19.63 -9.33 -3.18
CA VAL A 21 -20.81 -8.49 -3.03
C VAL A 21 -20.52 -7.11 -3.65
N PRO A 22 -21.53 -6.46 -4.26
CA PRO A 22 -21.35 -5.10 -4.73
C PRO A 22 -21.13 -4.17 -3.53
N LEU A 23 -20.33 -3.11 -3.72
CA LEU A 23 -20.01 -2.17 -2.64
C LEU A 23 -21.27 -1.54 -2.02
N SER A 24 -22.29 -1.27 -2.85
CA SER A 24 -23.59 -0.73 -2.44
C SER A 24 -24.35 -1.63 -1.46
N SER A 25 -24.10 -2.95 -1.44
CA SER A 25 -24.73 -3.83 -0.45
C SER A 25 -24.21 -3.61 0.98
N LEU A 26 -23.16 -2.81 1.14
CA LEU A 26 -22.60 -2.41 2.44
C LEU A 26 -23.14 -1.06 2.91
N GLN A 27 -24.15 -0.49 2.25
CA GLN A 27 -24.79 0.76 2.67
C GLN A 27 -25.25 0.68 4.15
N GLY A 28 -24.97 1.74 4.92
CA GLY A 28 -25.29 1.84 6.34
C GLY A 28 -24.35 1.05 7.26
N ARG A 29 -23.42 0.25 6.73
CA ARG A 29 -22.48 -0.54 7.52
C ARG A 29 -21.32 0.32 8.01
N LYS A 30 -20.87 0.02 9.23
CA LYS A 30 -19.61 0.54 9.80
C LYS A 30 -18.51 -0.46 9.50
N VAL A 31 -17.39 -0.01 8.95
CA VAL A 31 -16.28 -0.88 8.52
C VAL A 31 -14.97 -0.35 9.07
N ALA A 32 -14.24 -1.21 9.79
CA ALA A 32 -12.88 -0.91 10.20
C ALA A 32 -11.92 -1.20 9.04
N ILE A 33 -11.06 -0.24 8.72
CA ILE A 33 -10.12 -0.32 7.60
C ILE A 33 -8.71 -0.19 8.17
N ASP A 34 -7.82 -1.10 7.80
CA ASP A 34 -6.39 -0.99 8.08
C ASP A 34 -5.81 0.21 7.30
N ALA A 35 -5.48 1.28 8.03
CA ALA A 35 -5.01 2.54 7.46
C ALA A 35 -3.61 2.38 6.87
N SER A 36 -2.71 1.69 7.58
CA SER A 36 -1.34 1.47 7.13
C SER A 36 -1.29 0.66 5.83
N MET A 37 -2.20 -0.30 5.65
CA MET A 37 -2.36 -1.00 4.38
C MET A 37 -2.96 -0.14 3.29
N ALA A 38 -3.96 0.70 3.59
CA ALA A 38 -4.53 1.62 2.63
C ALA A 38 -3.48 2.63 2.10
N ILE A 39 -2.73 3.27 3.00
CA ILE A 39 -1.64 4.21 2.67
C ILE A 39 -0.60 3.52 1.77
N TYR A 40 -0.13 2.32 2.16
CA TYR A 40 0.84 1.57 1.37
C TYR A 40 0.36 1.27 -0.06
N GLN A 41 -0.92 0.90 -0.22
CA GLN A 41 -1.51 0.67 -1.55
C GLN A 41 -1.48 1.93 -2.41
N PHE A 42 -1.80 3.10 -1.82
CA PHE A 42 -1.81 4.35 -2.57
C PHE A 42 -0.42 4.83 -2.96
N LEU A 43 0.57 4.71 -2.09
CA LEU A 43 1.96 5.05 -2.41
C LEU A 43 2.55 4.17 -3.55
N ILE A 44 2.02 2.97 -3.75
CA ILE A 44 2.40 2.10 -4.88
C ILE A 44 1.63 2.46 -6.15
N ALA A 45 0.31 2.63 -6.02
CA ALA A 45 -0.59 2.71 -7.18
C ALA A 45 -0.70 4.13 -7.75
N VAL A 46 -0.63 5.15 -6.91
CA VAL A 46 -0.81 6.56 -7.30
C VAL A 46 0.57 7.15 -7.56
N ARG A 47 0.97 7.15 -8.83
CA ARG A 47 2.28 7.64 -9.29
C ARG A 47 2.11 8.37 -10.62
N SER A 48 2.95 9.36 -10.87
CA SER A 48 3.07 10.04 -12.16
C SER A 48 4.15 9.39 -13.02
N GLY A 49 3.86 9.13 -14.28
CA GLY A 49 4.83 8.57 -15.23
C GLY A 49 4.25 8.59 -16.65
N GLY A 50 5.10 8.91 -17.62
CA GLY A 50 4.75 8.84 -19.05
C GLY A 50 5.22 7.51 -19.65
N PRO A 51 4.87 7.21 -20.90
CA PRO A 51 5.48 6.10 -21.63
C PRO A 51 7.01 6.28 -21.62
N ASN A 52 7.75 5.27 -21.16
CA ASN A 52 9.22 5.24 -21.09
C ASN A 52 9.89 6.15 -20.04
N SER A 53 9.17 6.62 -19.01
CA SER A 53 9.80 7.25 -17.84
C SER A 53 9.46 6.50 -16.55
N ALA A 54 10.43 6.47 -15.62
CA ALA A 54 10.22 5.83 -14.32
C ALA A 54 9.08 6.53 -13.57
N ALA A 55 8.18 5.74 -12.99
CA ALA A 55 7.02 6.23 -12.27
C ALA A 55 7.45 6.92 -10.96
N ALA A 56 7.27 8.24 -10.89
CA ALA A 56 7.55 9.07 -9.74
C ALA A 56 6.34 9.13 -8.79
N MET A 57 6.59 9.31 -7.49
CA MET A 57 5.50 9.60 -6.57
C MET A 57 4.97 11.01 -6.82
N LEU A 58 3.67 11.21 -6.61
CA LEU A 58 3.11 12.57 -6.63
C LEU A 58 3.65 13.33 -5.43
N THR A 59 4.11 14.55 -5.67
CA THR A 59 4.63 15.45 -4.64
C THR A 59 4.00 16.84 -4.71
N ASN A 60 4.05 17.58 -3.61
CA ASN A 60 3.81 19.03 -3.61
C ASN A 60 5.04 19.80 -4.13
N ALA A 61 4.97 21.13 -4.09
CA ALA A 61 6.07 22.02 -4.53
C ALA A 61 7.35 21.85 -3.70
N ASP A 62 7.22 21.42 -2.44
CA ASP A 62 8.33 21.18 -1.52
C ASP A 62 8.92 19.76 -1.65
N GLY A 63 8.41 18.95 -2.60
CA GLY A 63 8.88 17.59 -2.86
C GLY A 63 8.33 16.54 -1.88
N GLU A 64 7.35 16.89 -1.06
CA GLU A 64 6.72 15.97 -0.11
C GLU A 64 5.67 15.11 -0.82
N THR A 65 5.62 13.82 -0.50
CA THR A 65 4.68 12.89 -1.15
C THR A 65 3.23 13.22 -0.79
N THR A 66 2.32 13.17 -1.77
CA THR A 66 0.88 13.47 -1.60
C THR A 66 -0.03 12.33 -2.05
N SER A 67 0.56 11.23 -2.51
CA SER A 67 -0.16 10.09 -3.12
C SER A 67 -1.10 9.39 -2.13
N HIS A 68 -0.69 9.26 -0.86
CA HIS A 68 -1.51 8.70 0.22
C HIS A 68 -2.70 9.60 0.55
N ILE A 69 -2.50 10.92 0.62
CA ILE A 69 -3.57 11.89 0.90
C ILE A 69 -4.65 11.82 -0.19
N GLN A 70 -4.24 11.90 -1.47
CA GLN A 70 -5.17 11.83 -2.59
C GLN A 70 -5.94 10.50 -2.61
N GLY A 71 -5.24 9.39 -2.36
CA GLY A 71 -5.85 8.07 -2.31
C GLY A 71 -6.87 7.93 -1.18
N MET A 72 -6.48 8.31 0.04
CA MET A 72 -7.31 8.25 1.23
C MET A 72 -8.55 9.14 1.07
N PHE A 73 -8.38 10.37 0.58
CA PHE A 73 -9.47 11.30 0.33
C PHE A 73 -10.50 10.71 -0.64
N ASN A 74 -10.06 10.30 -1.83
CA ASN A 74 -10.97 9.78 -2.86
C ASN A 74 -11.65 8.46 -2.46
N ARG A 75 -10.92 7.56 -1.80
CA ARG A 75 -11.49 6.29 -1.32
C ARG A 75 -12.50 6.51 -0.20
N THR A 76 -12.22 7.45 0.70
CA THR A 76 -13.15 7.82 1.79
C THR A 76 -14.43 8.43 1.22
N ILE A 77 -14.31 9.36 0.26
CA ILE A 77 -15.49 9.90 -0.45
C ILE A 77 -16.30 8.77 -1.07
N ARG A 78 -15.67 7.85 -1.80
CA ARG A 78 -16.38 6.72 -2.42
C ARG A 78 -17.15 5.89 -1.39
N PHE A 79 -16.55 5.55 -0.25
CA PHE A 79 -17.26 4.82 0.80
C PHE A 79 -18.43 5.62 1.37
N MET A 80 -18.23 6.91 1.65
CA MET A 80 -19.28 7.78 2.19
C MET A 80 -20.44 7.98 1.20
N THR A 81 -20.15 8.11 -0.10
CA THR A 81 -21.15 8.19 -1.18
C THR A 81 -22.00 6.92 -1.28
N GLU A 82 -21.40 5.75 -1.05
CA GLU A 82 -22.10 4.46 -0.96
C GLU A 82 -22.80 4.25 0.40
N GLY A 83 -22.78 5.24 1.29
CA GLY A 83 -23.38 5.19 2.62
C GLY A 83 -22.65 4.29 3.62
N ILE A 84 -21.40 3.91 3.35
CA ILE A 84 -20.53 3.17 4.26
C ILE A 84 -19.89 4.15 5.25
N ARG A 85 -19.77 3.74 6.51
CA ARG A 85 -19.10 4.51 7.57
C ARG A 85 -17.71 3.91 7.86
N PRO A 86 -16.64 4.38 7.21
CA PRO A 86 -15.29 3.87 7.43
C PRO A 86 -14.73 4.34 8.78
N ALA A 87 -14.00 3.47 9.46
CA ALA A 87 -13.16 3.79 10.61
C ALA A 87 -11.73 3.32 10.28
N PHE A 88 -10.83 4.25 10.02
CA PHE A 88 -9.43 3.93 9.73
C PHE A 88 -8.69 3.63 11.03
N VAL A 89 -8.02 2.48 11.06
CA VAL A 89 -7.28 1.97 12.22
C VAL A 89 -5.81 1.95 11.87
N PHE A 90 -5.01 2.69 12.63
CA PHE A 90 -3.57 2.77 12.47
C PHE A 90 -2.86 1.76 13.36
N ASP A 91 -1.79 1.16 12.83
CA ASP A 91 -0.96 0.23 13.59
C ASP A 91 -0.26 0.95 14.75
N GLY A 92 -0.26 0.28 15.91
CA GLY A 92 0.53 0.68 17.08
C GLY A 92 1.92 0.03 17.10
N LYS A 93 2.47 -0.13 18.31
CA LYS A 93 3.76 -0.79 18.50
C LYS A 93 3.68 -2.26 18.05
N PRO A 94 4.56 -2.74 17.16
CA PRO A 94 4.55 -4.13 16.74
C PRO A 94 4.93 -5.05 17.91
N PRO A 95 4.34 -6.26 17.99
CA PRO A 95 4.65 -7.22 19.04
C PRO A 95 6.05 -7.82 18.87
N GLN A 96 6.66 -8.27 19.98
CA GLN A 96 8.06 -8.73 20.01
C GLN A 96 8.35 -9.90 19.06
N PHE A 97 7.43 -10.86 18.94
CA PHE A 97 7.58 -12.01 18.04
C PHE A 97 7.61 -11.64 16.55
N LYS A 98 7.17 -10.41 16.19
CA LYS A 98 7.25 -9.90 14.81
C LYS A 98 8.66 -9.41 14.44
N SER A 99 9.57 -9.27 15.41
CA SER A 99 10.93 -8.73 15.22
C SER A 99 11.70 -9.41 14.09
N GLY A 100 11.74 -10.74 14.05
CA GLY A 100 12.45 -11.48 12.99
C GLY A 100 11.92 -11.20 11.58
N GLU A 101 10.60 -11.03 11.42
CA GLU A 101 9.99 -10.65 10.14
C GLU A 101 10.31 -9.19 9.78
N LEU A 102 10.37 -8.29 10.77
CA LEU A 102 10.77 -6.90 10.54
C LEU A 102 12.23 -6.80 10.06
N THR A 103 13.13 -7.59 10.64
CA THR A 103 14.54 -7.68 10.19
C THR A 103 14.62 -8.16 8.74
N LYS A 104 13.93 -9.25 8.39
CA LYS A 104 13.89 -9.75 7.01
C LYS A 104 13.36 -8.72 6.00
N ARG A 105 12.38 -7.90 6.41
CA ARG A 105 11.86 -6.81 5.55
C ARG A 105 12.89 -5.70 5.37
N ARG A 106 13.62 -5.36 6.42
CA ARG A 106 14.71 -4.38 6.36
C ARG A 106 15.81 -4.84 5.41
N GLU A 107 16.27 -6.09 5.53
CA GLU A 107 17.28 -6.66 4.63
C GLU A 107 16.84 -6.65 3.16
N LYS A 108 15.57 -6.99 2.88
CA LYS A 108 15.02 -6.93 1.52
C LYS A 108 15.01 -5.50 0.97
N ARG A 109 14.77 -4.52 1.83
CA ARG A 109 14.78 -3.11 1.46
C ARG A 109 16.20 -2.64 1.14
N GLU A 110 17.18 -2.98 1.97
CA GLU A 110 18.59 -2.64 1.74
C GLU A 110 19.09 -3.23 0.41
N LYS A 111 18.70 -4.47 0.09
CA LYS A 111 18.98 -5.09 -1.23
C LYS A 111 18.29 -4.37 -2.38
N ALA A 112 17.04 -3.94 -2.20
CA ALA A 112 16.30 -3.18 -3.21
C ALA A 112 16.89 -1.79 -3.43
N GLU A 113 17.41 -1.13 -2.39
CA GLU A 113 18.11 0.15 -2.46
C GLU A 113 19.40 0.03 -3.28
N ALA A 114 20.21 -1.00 -3.01
CA ALA A 114 21.41 -1.27 -3.79
C ALA A 114 21.09 -1.58 -5.26
N ALA A 115 20.08 -2.41 -5.52
CA ALA A 115 19.65 -2.74 -6.88
C ALA A 115 19.09 -1.52 -7.63
N LEU A 116 18.34 -0.64 -6.95
CA LEU A 116 17.84 0.58 -7.54
C LEU A 116 18.98 1.52 -7.95
N LYS A 117 20.05 1.59 -7.15
CA LYS A 117 21.23 2.39 -7.48
C LYS A 117 21.90 1.89 -8.77
N SER A 118 22.16 0.58 -8.87
CA SER A 118 22.71 -0.05 -10.08
C SER A 118 21.82 0.20 -11.30
N ALA A 119 20.50 0.00 -11.16
CA ALA A 119 19.55 0.20 -12.25
C ALA A 119 19.48 1.66 -12.73
N LYS A 120 19.74 2.64 -11.86
CA LYS A 120 19.87 4.05 -12.24
C LYS A 120 21.14 4.33 -13.03
N GLU A 121 22.27 3.73 -12.63
CA GLU A 121 23.55 3.86 -13.32
C GLU A 121 23.50 3.20 -14.71
N GLU A 122 22.78 2.08 -14.84
CA GLU A 122 22.59 1.33 -16.09
C GLU A 122 21.47 1.89 -16.99
N GLY A 123 20.66 2.84 -16.51
CA GLY A 123 19.51 3.38 -17.25
C GLY A 123 18.35 2.39 -17.46
N ASN A 124 18.30 1.28 -16.70
CA ASN A 124 17.25 0.28 -16.80
C ASN A 124 15.95 0.73 -16.11
N VAL A 125 15.05 1.36 -16.88
CA VAL A 125 13.80 1.96 -16.38
C VAL A 125 12.87 0.92 -15.73
N GLU A 126 12.77 -0.28 -16.29
CA GLU A 126 11.89 -1.34 -15.76
C GLU A 126 12.33 -1.80 -14.37
N GLU A 127 13.64 -2.04 -14.21
CA GLU A 127 14.18 -2.45 -12.91
C GLU A 127 14.14 -1.29 -11.90
N GLN A 128 14.33 -0.04 -12.35
CA GLN A 128 14.13 1.14 -11.50
C GLN A 128 12.72 1.20 -10.92
N ASP A 129 11.68 1.01 -11.74
CA ASP A 129 10.29 1.03 -11.28
C ASP A 129 9.98 -0.09 -10.30
N LYS A 130 10.44 -1.29 -10.62
CA LYS A 130 10.26 -2.48 -9.78
C LYS A 130 10.91 -2.31 -8.41
N GLN A 131 12.14 -1.82 -8.35
CA GLN A 131 12.84 -1.62 -7.09
C GLN A 131 12.29 -0.41 -6.33
N SER A 132 11.94 0.69 -7.02
CA SER A 132 11.28 1.85 -6.43
C SER A 132 9.98 1.49 -5.71
N LYS A 133 9.15 0.61 -6.29
CA LYS A 133 7.93 0.09 -5.62
C LYS A 133 8.23 -0.74 -4.37
N ARG A 134 9.35 -1.46 -4.33
CA ARG A 134 9.78 -2.26 -3.16
C ARG A 134 10.29 -1.42 -1.99
N LEU A 135 10.70 -0.17 -2.25
CA LEU A 135 11.18 0.76 -1.22
C LEU A 135 10.06 1.55 -0.53
N VAL A 136 8.85 1.51 -1.11
CA VAL A 136 7.68 2.17 -0.52
C VAL A 136 7.41 1.64 0.88
N ARG A 137 7.09 2.56 1.78
CA ARG A 137 6.64 2.25 3.14
C ARG A 137 5.64 3.32 3.57
N ALA A 138 4.59 2.90 4.26
CA ALA A 138 3.80 3.78 5.11
C ALA A 138 4.60 4.04 6.40
N GLY A 139 5.16 5.25 6.54
CA GLY A 139 5.93 5.70 7.68
C GLY A 139 5.08 6.48 8.68
N THR A 140 5.75 7.06 9.67
CA THR A 140 5.11 7.90 10.68
C THR A 140 4.52 9.17 10.07
N LYS A 141 5.26 9.82 9.16
CA LYS A 141 4.80 11.03 8.47
C LYS A 141 3.50 10.77 7.70
N GLU A 142 3.47 9.73 6.86
CA GLU A 142 2.29 9.45 6.04
C GLU A 142 1.06 9.07 6.89
N ASN A 143 1.30 8.53 8.09
CA ASN A 143 0.22 8.27 9.05
C ASN A 143 -0.27 9.58 9.71
N GLU A 144 0.60 10.53 10.02
CA GLU A 144 0.24 11.82 10.61
C GLU A 144 -0.46 12.74 9.61
N ASP A 145 -0.14 12.60 8.31
CA ASP A 145 -0.80 13.34 7.23
C ASP A 145 -2.28 12.92 6.99
N CYS A 146 -2.72 11.77 7.53
CA CYS A 146 -4.02 11.14 7.26
C CYS A 146 -4.92 11.07 8.50
#